data_AF-A0A2P5EYM4-F1
#
_entry.id   AF-A0A2P5EYM4-F1
#
_cell.length_a   1.000
_cell.length_b   1.000
_cell.length_c   1.000
_cell.angle_alpha   90.00
_cell.angle_beta   90.00
_cell.angle_gamma   90.00
#
_symmetry.space_group_name_H-M   'P 1'
#
loop_
_entity.id
_entity.type
_entity.pdbx_description
1 polymer ?
#
loop_
_entity_poly.entity_id
_entity_poly.type
_entity_poly.pdbx_seq_one_letter_code
_entity_poly.pdbx_strand_id
1 'polypeptide(L)'
;MTTAARPTWAPAKGGNEQGGTRIFGPSQKYSSRDLASHTTLKSRREGQDTQEEVQKRNLREELEERERRHFSSKDRSYNDDRDRRKGSHLLLEGTKRDTEDRIIPRSVDADDSDVEVKSDDDR
;
A
#
# COMPACT_ATOMS: atom_id res chain seq x y z
N MET A 1 9.09 -15.72 -42.56
CA MET A 1 8.49 -16.07 -41.24
C MET A 1 7.62 -14.90 -40.81
N THR A 2 6.34 -15.12 -40.52
CA THR A 2 5.43 -14.07 -40.01
C THR A 2 5.23 -14.28 -38.51
N THR A 3 5.39 -13.23 -37.70
CA THR A 3 5.29 -13.32 -36.24
C THR A 3 3.85 -13.16 -35.76
N ALA A 4 3.32 -14.15 -35.03
CA ALA A 4 2.00 -14.09 -34.42
C ALA A 4 1.95 -13.13 -33.21
N ALA A 5 3.10 -12.88 -32.57
CA ALA A 5 3.22 -11.92 -31.48
C ALA A 5 3.06 -10.50 -32.01
N ARG A 6 2.04 -9.79 -31.51
CA ARG A 6 1.74 -8.39 -31.84
C ARG A 6 1.43 -7.62 -30.55
N PRO A 7 1.89 -6.37 -30.39
CA PRO A 7 1.57 -5.55 -29.23
C PRO A 7 0.08 -5.15 -29.22
N THR A 8 -0.46 -4.92 -28.03
CA THR A 8 -1.82 -4.38 -27.83
C THR A 8 -1.74 -2.85 -27.72
N TRP A 9 -2.25 -2.14 -28.73
CA TRP A 9 -2.29 -0.67 -28.72
C TRP A 9 -3.59 -0.10 -28.13
N ALA A 10 -4.64 -0.93 -28.06
CA ALA A 10 -5.93 -0.58 -27.47
C ALA A 10 -6.31 -1.63 -26.41
N PRO A 11 -6.67 -1.23 -25.19
CA PRO A 11 -7.12 -2.16 -24.16
C PRO A 11 -8.54 -2.68 -24.46
N ALA A 12 -8.86 -3.84 -23.89
CA ALA A 12 -10.23 -4.36 -23.92
C ALA A 12 -11.18 -3.40 -23.18
N LYS A 13 -12.32 -3.06 -23.79
CA LYS A 13 -13.35 -2.22 -23.17
C LYS A 13 -14.35 -3.11 -22.45
N GLY A 14 -14.53 -2.88 -21.15
CA GLY A 14 -15.62 -3.50 -20.39
C GLY A 14 -16.98 -2.99 -20.88
N GLY A 15 -18.02 -3.84 -20.83
CA GLY A 15 -19.40 -3.41 -21.13
C GLY A 15 -20.27 -4.42 -21.87
N ASN A 16 -19.70 -5.37 -22.62
CA ASN A 16 -20.49 -6.23 -23.51
C ASN A 16 -20.79 -7.64 -22.99
N GLU A 17 -19.92 -8.26 -22.19
CA GLU A 17 -19.95 -9.73 -22.07
C GLU A 17 -20.08 -10.27 -20.64
N GLN A 18 -19.61 -9.55 -19.62
CA GLN A 18 -19.88 -9.88 -18.21
C GLN A 18 -19.99 -8.60 -17.38
N GLY A 19 -21.12 -8.44 -16.68
CA GLY A 19 -21.37 -7.31 -15.78
C GLY A 19 -21.57 -5.95 -16.46
N GLY A 20 -21.62 -5.92 -17.79
CA GLY A 20 -21.89 -4.75 -18.60
C GLY A 20 -23.19 -4.92 -19.40
N THR A 21 -23.87 -3.82 -19.62
CA THR A 21 -25.25 -3.61 -20.06
C THR A 21 -25.66 -4.24 -21.41
N ARG A 22 -25.44 -5.55 -21.68
CA ARG A 22 -25.97 -6.21 -22.91
C ARG A 22 -26.52 -7.63 -22.76
N ILE A 23 -27.85 -7.71 -22.89
CA ILE A 23 -28.69 -8.42 -23.89
C ILE A 23 -28.53 -9.95 -24.12
N PHE A 24 -27.43 -10.61 -23.76
CA PHE A 24 -27.43 -12.09 -23.74
C PHE A 24 -28.03 -12.57 -22.42
N GLY A 25 -28.97 -13.52 -22.48
CA GLY A 25 -29.77 -13.94 -21.34
C GLY A 25 -28.94 -14.31 -20.10
N PRO A 26 -29.51 -14.18 -18.89
CA PRO A 26 -28.77 -14.41 -17.65
C PRO A 26 -28.14 -15.81 -17.66
N SER A 27 -26.81 -15.86 -17.60
CA SER A 27 -26.06 -17.11 -17.49
C SER A 27 -26.31 -17.73 -16.12
N GLN A 28 -26.56 -19.04 -16.09
CA GLN A 28 -26.66 -19.81 -14.84
C GLN A 28 -25.30 -20.21 -14.26
N LYS A 29 -24.20 -19.84 -14.92
CA LYS A 29 -22.83 -20.13 -14.47
C LYS A 29 -22.41 -19.12 -13.39
N TYR A 30 -21.97 -19.62 -12.24
CA TYR A 30 -21.39 -18.83 -11.15
C TYR A 30 -20.02 -19.39 -10.77
N SER A 31 -19.11 -18.50 -10.35
CA SER A 31 -17.82 -18.88 -9.77
C SER A 31 -17.97 -19.18 -8.28
N SER A 32 -17.00 -19.90 -7.69
CA SER A 32 -16.94 -20.07 -6.23
C SER A 32 -16.84 -18.73 -5.49
N ARG A 33 -16.30 -17.70 -6.14
CA ARG A 33 -16.21 -16.32 -5.61
C ARG A 33 -17.54 -15.57 -5.64
N ASP A 34 -18.50 -15.99 -6.47
CA ASP A 34 -19.82 -15.36 -6.58
C ASP A 34 -20.81 -15.93 -5.56
N LEU A 35 -20.40 -16.95 -4.80
CA LEU A 35 -21.20 -17.48 -3.70
C LEU A 35 -21.40 -16.41 -2.63
N ALA A 36 -22.58 -16.42 -2.01
CA ALA A 36 -22.96 -15.44 -1.01
C ALA A 36 -21.96 -15.44 0.17
N SER A 37 -21.21 -14.34 0.28
CA SER A 37 -20.27 -14.08 1.37
C SER A 37 -20.40 -12.63 1.82
N HIS A 38 -20.21 -12.38 3.11
CA HIS A 38 -20.38 -11.06 3.74
C HIS A 38 -21.71 -10.39 3.38
N THR A 39 -22.82 -11.12 3.56
CA THR A 39 -24.18 -10.66 3.25
C THR A 39 -24.70 -9.55 4.16
N THR A 40 -23.96 -9.22 5.23
CA THR A 40 -24.31 -8.19 6.20
C THR A 40 -23.30 -7.05 6.16
N LEU A 41 -23.81 -5.83 5.97
CA LEU A 41 -23.00 -4.61 6.03
C LEU A 41 -22.85 -4.16 7.49
N LYS A 42 -21.61 -3.86 7.90
CA LYS A 42 -21.33 -3.26 9.21
C LYS A 42 -21.59 -1.76 9.14
N SER A 43 -22.52 -1.27 9.94
CA SER A 43 -22.69 0.17 10.17
C SER A 43 -21.67 0.67 11.20
N ARG A 44 -21.30 1.94 11.10
CA ARG A 44 -20.50 2.61 12.13
C ARG A 44 -21.32 2.71 13.39
N ARG A 45 -20.75 2.30 14.53
CA ARG A 45 -21.36 2.49 15.86
C ARG A 45 -20.94 3.82 16.45
N GLU A 46 -21.65 4.26 17.48
CA GLU A 46 -21.24 5.42 18.29
C GLU A 46 -19.78 5.28 18.72
N GLY A 47 -19.01 6.37 18.59
CA GLY A 47 -17.56 6.39 18.82
C GLY A 47 -16.69 5.85 17.67
N GLN A 48 -17.29 5.42 16.55
CA GLN A 48 -16.57 5.05 15.31
C GLN A 48 -16.74 6.11 14.20
N ASP A 49 -16.92 7.37 14.58
CA ASP A 49 -17.17 8.48 13.65
C ASP A 49 -18.44 8.25 12.82
N THR A 50 -19.55 8.12 13.54
CA THR A 50 -20.88 8.19 12.94
C THR A 50 -21.07 9.55 12.27
N GLN A 51 -21.94 9.60 11.25
CA GLN A 51 -22.18 10.82 10.51
C GLN A 51 -22.67 11.96 11.42
N GLU A 52 -23.50 11.64 12.42
CA GLU A 52 -24.02 12.60 13.38
C GLU A 52 -22.95 13.17 14.30
N GLU A 53 -22.02 12.34 14.77
CA GLU A 53 -20.90 12.81 15.60
C GLU A 53 -19.97 13.72 14.80
N VAL A 54 -19.63 13.33 13.57
CA VAL A 54 -18.76 14.15 12.71
C VAL A 54 -19.41 15.51 12.41
N GLN A 55 -20.72 15.56 12.20
CA GLN A 55 -21.44 16.83 11.99
C GLN A 55 -21.44 17.75 13.21
N LYS A 56 -21.44 17.19 14.43
CA LYS A 56 -21.45 17.96 15.69
C LYS A 56 -20.04 18.45 16.09
N ARG A 57 -18.97 17.87 15.55
CA ARG A 57 -17.58 18.18 15.95
C ARG A 57 -16.98 19.34 15.15
N ASN A 58 -16.22 20.19 15.84
CA ASN A 58 -15.38 21.23 15.23
C ASN A 58 -14.05 20.64 14.75
N LEU A 59 -14.04 20.04 13.56
CA LEU A 59 -12.86 19.35 13.02
C LEU A 59 -11.62 20.24 12.89
N ARG A 60 -11.81 21.55 12.68
CA ARG A 60 -10.71 22.51 12.56
C ARG A 60 -9.96 22.68 13.88
N GLU A 61 -10.69 22.84 14.97
CA GLU A 61 -10.12 23.04 16.30
C GLU A 61 -9.41 21.77 16.79
N GLU A 62 -10.04 20.61 16.58
CA GLU A 62 -9.43 19.31 16.91
C GLU A 62 -8.12 19.08 16.15
N LEU A 63 -8.09 19.43 14.87
CA LEU A 63 -6.89 19.35 14.03
C LEU A 63 -5.79 20.26 14.57
N GLU A 64 -6.10 21.55 14.80
CA GLU A 64 -5.12 22.52 15.29
C GLU A 64 -4.56 22.11 16.68
N GLU A 65 -5.40 21.55 17.57
CA GLU A 65 -4.94 21.03 18.86
C GLU A 65 -4.06 19.79 18.69
N ARG A 66 -4.45 18.84 17.84
CA ARG A 66 -3.68 17.62 17.59
C ARG A 66 -2.33 17.94 16.94
N GLU A 67 -2.30 18.89 16.02
CA GLU A 67 -1.07 19.40 15.44
C GLU A 67 -0.21 20.08 16.50
N ARG A 68 -0.77 20.95 17.33
CA ARG A 68 -0.02 21.59 18.43
C ARG A 68 0.61 20.55 19.36
N ARG A 69 -0.13 19.51 19.76
CA ARG A 69 0.39 18.39 20.57
C ARG A 69 1.49 17.61 19.82
N HIS A 70 1.27 17.30 18.54
CA HIS A 70 2.25 16.59 17.71
C HIS A 70 3.54 17.41 17.53
N PHE A 71 3.46 18.70 17.20
CA PHE A 71 4.63 19.57 17.07
C PHE A 71 5.35 19.76 18.40
N SER A 72 4.64 19.95 19.52
CA SER A 72 5.28 20.09 20.84
C SER A 72 6.08 18.85 21.28
N SER A 73 5.65 17.66 20.88
CA SER A 73 6.35 16.40 21.16
C SER A 73 7.46 16.11 20.13
N LYS A 74 7.25 16.49 18.87
CA LYS A 74 8.23 16.31 17.79
C LYS A 74 9.40 17.29 17.86
N ASP A 75 9.18 18.53 18.31
CA ASP A 75 10.23 19.55 18.41
C ASP A 75 11.28 19.16 19.47
N ARG A 76 10.89 18.45 20.53
CA ARG A 76 11.85 17.84 21.47
C ARG A 76 12.72 16.75 20.82
N SER A 77 12.16 15.96 19.91
CA SER A 77 12.89 14.92 19.17
C SER A 77 13.75 15.50 18.04
N TYR A 78 13.29 16.54 17.35
CA TYR A 78 14.03 17.15 16.23
C TYR A 78 15.27 17.92 16.69
N ASN A 79 15.22 18.57 17.86
CA ASN A 79 16.38 19.26 18.45
C ASN A 79 17.42 18.27 19.00
N ASP A 80 17.00 17.15 19.60
CA ASP A 80 17.92 16.11 20.11
C ASP A 80 18.65 15.35 18.98
N ASP A 81 17.98 15.08 17.85
CA ASP A 81 18.60 14.47 16.67
C ASP A 81 19.52 15.43 15.89
N ARG A 82 19.22 16.74 15.88
CA ARG A 82 20.07 17.78 15.27
C ARG A 82 21.39 17.94 16.02
N ASP A 83 21.38 17.88 17.35
CA ASP A 83 22.61 18.00 18.15
C ASP A 83 23.51 16.75 18.04
N ARG A 84 22.93 15.54 17.87
CA ARG A 84 23.74 14.34 17.55
C ARG A 84 24.33 14.35 16.13
N ARG A 85 23.72 15.08 15.19
CA ARG A 85 24.19 15.20 13.79
C ARG A 85 25.15 16.38 13.56
N LYS A 86 25.38 17.25 14.55
CA LYS A 86 26.36 18.35 14.47
C LYS A 86 27.80 17.91 14.76
N GLY A 87 28.10 16.62 14.60
CA GLY A 87 29.45 16.04 14.68
C GLY A 87 30.02 15.55 13.35
N SER A 88 29.24 15.52 12.26
CA SER A 88 29.73 15.04 10.95
C SER A 88 29.81 16.18 9.95
N HIS A 89 30.96 16.84 10.03
CA HIS A 89 31.50 17.80 9.09
C HIS A 89 31.31 17.36 7.61
N LEU A 90 30.72 18.25 6.82
CA LEU A 90 30.78 18.40 5.35
C LEU A 90 31.69 17.42 4.60
N LEU A 91 31.10 16.58 3.74
CA LEU A 91 31.75 15.93 2.59
C LEU A 91 30.87 16.11 1.35
N LEU A 92 30.76 17.34 0.87
CA LEU A 92 30.31 17.61 -0.50
C LEU A 92 31.36 18.49 -1.18
N GLU A 93 32.53 17.92 -1.46
CA GLU A 93 33.49 18.49 -2.41
C GLU A 93 34.37 17.39 -3.02
N GLY A 94 34.30 17.28 -4.36
CA GLY A 94 35.15 16.41 -5.19
C GLY A 94 34.73 14.93 -5.21
N THR A 95 34.76 14.16 -6.29
CA THR A 95 35.34 14.30 -7.63
C THR A 95 34.70 13.23 -8.52
N LYS A 96 34.38 13.61 -9.76
CA LYS A 96 34.46 12.82 -11.00
C LYS A 96 33.93 11.36 -10.99
N ARG A 97 32.86 11.17 -11.78
CA ARG A 97 32.63 10.07 -12.75
C ARG A 97 33.40 8.77 -12.48
N ASP A 98 32.66 7.70 -12.18
CA ASP A 98 32.88 6.43 -12.85
C ASP A 98 31.53 5.74 -13.10
N THR A 99 31.20 5.70 -14.39
CA THR A 99 30.25 4.79 -15.00
C THR A 99 30.72 3.36 -14.80
N GLU A 100 29.76 2.43 -14.72
CA GLU A 100 29.95 0.96 -14.72
C GLU A 100 30.11 0.29 -13.35
N ASP A 101 29.01 0.17 -12.60
CA ASP A 101 28.85 -0.94 -11.66
C ASP A 101 27.50 -1.62 -11.86
N ARG A 102 27.55 -2.70 -12.66
CA ARG A 102 26.66 -3.87 -12.70
C ARG A 102 25.29 -3.71 -12.05
N ILE A 103 24.30 -3.29 -12.83
CA ILE A 103 22.89 -3.53 -12.52
C ILE A 103 22.61 -5.02 -12.76
N ILE A 104 22.81 -5.83 -11.72
CA ILE A 104 22.27 -7.19 -11.65
C ILE A 104 20.77 -7.05 -11.34
N PRO A 105 19.84 -7.47 -12.20
CA PRO A 105 18.43 -7.51 -11.84
C PRO A 105 18.23 -8.64 -10.81
N ARG A 106 18.23 -8.27 -9.52
CA ARG A 106 17.78 -9.14 -8.42
C ARG A 106 16.27 -9.34 -8.55
N SER A 107 15.84 -10.32 -9.34
CA SER A 107 14.55 -10.99 -9.13
C SER A 107 14.72 -11.94 -7.95
N VAL A 108 14.64 -11.39 -6.73
CA VAL A 108 14.55 -12.19 -5.51
C VAL A 108 13.11 -12.06 -5.03
N ASP A 109 12.36 -13.14 -5.21
CA ASP A 109 10.99 -13.29 -4.75
C ASP A 109 10.97 -13.28 -3.21
N ALA A 110 9.95 -12.67 -2.63
CA ALA A 110 9.89 -12.35 -1.20
C ALA A 110 9.02 -13.36 -0.42
N ASP A 111 9.07 -14.64 -0.78
CA ASP A 111 8.35 -15.73 -0.09
C ASP A 111 9.21 -17.00 0.16
N ASP A 112 10.46 -17.06 -0.32
CA ASP A 112 11.36 -18.21 -0.09
C ASP A 112 12.05 -18.18 1.29
N SER A 113 11.32 -17.79 2.34
CA SER A 113 11.74 -18.10 3.71
C SER A 113 11.06 -19.39 4.15
N ASP A 114 11.55 -20.52 3.63
CA ASP A 114 11.24 -21.84 4.16
C ASP A 114 11.66 -21.91 5.63
N VAL A 115 10.67 -22.14 6.49
CA VAL A 115 10.86 -22.39 7.93
C VAL A 115 11.43 -23.80 8.07
N GLU A 116 12.74 -23.88 8.33
CA GLU A 116 13.36 -25.11 8.84
C GLU A 116 12.75 -25.44 10.21
N VAL A 117 11.81 -26.38 10.23
CA VAL A 117 11.30 -27.00 11.45
C VAL A 117 12.43 -27.85 12.03
N LYS A 118 13.09 -27.33 13.05
CA LYS A 118 13.98 -28.14 13.89
C LYS A 118 13.15 -29.20 14.61
N SER A 119 13.18 -30.42 14.08
CA SER A 119 12.84 -31.63 14.81
C SER A 119 13.98 -31.91 15.78
N ASP A 120 13.85 -31.51 17.04
CA ASP A 120 14.71 -32.02 18.12
C ASP A 120 14.22 -33.44 18.46
N ASP A 121 14.89 -34.41 17.85
CA ASP A 121 14.96 -35.79 18.32
C ASP A 121 16.13 -35.89 19.30
N ASP A 122 15.83 -36.00 20.60
CA ASP A 122 16.65 -36.67 21.62
C ASP A 122 16.03 -36.46 23.03
N ARG A 123 15.25 -37.46 23.50
CA ARG A 123 15.50 -38.30 24.70
C ARG A 123 14.25 -38.99 25.25
#